data_AF-A0A976KK35-F1
#
_entry.id   AF-A0A976KK35-F1
#
_cell.length_a   1.000
_cell.length_b   1.000
_cell.length_c   1.000
_cell.angle_alpha   90.00
_cell.angle_beta   90.00
_cell.angle_gamma   90.00
#
_symmetry.space_group_name_H-M   'P 1'
#
loop_
_entity.id
_entity.type
_entity.pdbx_description
1 polymer ?
#
loop_
_entity_poly.entity_id
_entity_poly.type
_entity_poly.pdbx_seq_one_letter_code
_entity_poly.pdbx_strand_id
1 'polypeptide(L)'
;MRIRYQIVVLCVTLLAMQQTAAQSHEGHQHHQPLPKTWSSQPLLVKPQGRGSRTVKSLKPVNLSANRMRVFPSTEPGEGGASWEVPLEGDKAKIASRDSKQGGYHWVSARAESGNSVRIASTVTYFSNPGPAPRAMLKQNKSELEIRPMRLPREHQRYRADETWPFQLLYQGEPVTDTEVTFESRNGSRFIYSTDASGQFEVEFPSDFPEVNTETKGNGGHRHGRRKSDFVLAAQLEQGERHLLSAFNYHYTPGAYADKNLSLGIGMAVLGMFAAGPLLRNKKKDKKGEQS
;
A
#
# COMPACT_ATOMS: atom_id res chain seq x y z
N MET A 1 -57.81 -61.21 2.31
CA MET A 1 -57.47 -61.99 1.09
C MET A 1 -58.69 -62.01 0.16
N ARG A 2 -58.67 -61.18 -0.89
CA ARG A 2 -59.29 -61.33 -2.23
C ARG A 2 -59.47 -59.95 -2.86
N ILE A 3 -58.63 -59.74 -3.85
CA ILE A 3 -58.54 -58.64 -4.79
C ILE A 3 -59.74 -58.68 -5.76
N ARG A 4 -60.29 -57.52 -6.13
CA ARG A 4 -60.90 -57.30 -7.45
C ARG A 4 -60.55 -55.89 -7.97
N TYR A 5 -59.87 -55.90 -9.10
CA TYR A 5 -59.57 -54.77 -10.00
C TYR A 5 -60.81 -54.37 -10.81
N GLN A 6 -60.91 -53.11 -11.25
CA GLN A 6 -61.19 -52.70 -12.65
C GLN A 6 -61.03 -51.16 -12.83
N ILE A 7 -60.08 -50.73 -13.67
CA ILE A 7 -60.24 -50.06 -15.00
C ILE A 7 -60.64 -48.58 -14.88
N VAL A 8 -59.68 -47.64 -14.90
CA VAL A 8 -59.14 -46.86 -16.06
C VAL A 8 -60.18 -46.00 -16.78
N VAL A 9 -60.07 -44.67 -16.62
CA VAL A 9 -60.26 -43.70 -17.72
C VAL A 9 -59.15 -42.67 -17.67
N LEU A 10 -58.32 -42.73 -18.70
CA LEU A 10 -57.28 -41.79 -19.07
C LEU A 10 -57.96 -40.59 -19.76
N CYS A 11 -57.81 -39.37 -19.25
CA CYS A 11 -58.23 -38.16 -19.94
C CYS A 11 -57.01 -37.28 -20.18
N VAL A 12 -56.43 -37.43 -21.37
CA VAL A 12 -55.41 -36.55 -21.91
C VAL A 12 -56.10 -35.27 -22.39
N THR A 13 -55.79 -34.14 -21.77
CA THR A 13 -56.08 -32.82 -22.33
C THR A 13 -54.76 -32.11 -22.62
N LEU A 14 -54.42 -32.05 -23.91
CA LEU A 14 -53.52 -31.04 -24.46
C LEU A 14 -54.22 -29.68 -24.33
N LEU A 15 -53.60 -28.72 -23.65
CA LEU A 15 -53.93 -27.31 -23.85
C LEU A 15 -52.67 -26.47 -24.07
N ALA A 16 -52.82 -25.60 -25.06
CA ALA A 16 -51.83 -24.80 -25.77
C ALA A 16 -50.87 -23.97 -24.91
N MET A 17 -49.68 -23.77 -25.49
CA MET A 17 -48.72 -22.72 -25.16
C MET A 17 -49.38 -21.34 -25.10
N GLN A 18 -49.15 -20.61 -24.01
CA GLN A 18 -49.06 -19.16 -24.02
C GLN A 18 -47.81 -18.75 -23.25
N GLN A 19 -46.77 -18.40 -23.99
CA GLN A 19 -45.63 -17.67 -23.46
C GLN A 19 -46.09 -16.25 -23.12
N THR A 20 -46.32 -15.98 -21.83
CA THR A 20 -46.34 -14.62 -21.32
C THR A 20 -44.96 -14.30 -20.79
N ALA A 21 -44.19 -13.59 -21.63
CA ALA A 21 -43.04 -12.84 -21.17
C ALA A 21 -43.55 -11.67 -20.31
N ALA A 22 -43.33 -11.75 -18.99
CA ALA A 22 -43.42 -10.63 -18.07
C ALA A 22 -42.08 -10.57 -17.33
N GLN A 23 -41.18 -9.73 -17.80
CA GLN A 23 -40.78 -8.49 -17.12
C GLN A 23 -40.12 -8.75 -15.75
N SER A 24 -38.78 -8.88 -15.83
CA SER A 24 -37.80 -8.23 -14.96
C SER A 24 -38.32 -7.72 -13.61
N HIS A 25 -38.13 -8.52 -12.56
CA HIS A 25 -37.99 -7.96 -11.22
C HIS A 25 -36.54 -7.54 -11.03
N GLU A 26 -36.39 -6.23 -10.92
CA GLU A 26 -35.19 -5.48 -10.58
C GLU A 26 -34.45 -6.16 -9.42
N GLY A 27 -33.29 -6.73 -9.74
CA GLY A 27 -32.26 -6.90 -8.73
C GLY A 27 -31.91 -5.51 -8.23
N HIS A 28 -32.17 -5.26 -6.95
CA HIS A 28 -31.56 -4.16 -6.23
C HIS A 28 -30.05 -4.34 -6.28
N GLN A 29 -29.43 -3.87 -7.37
CA GLN A 29 -28.03 -3.51 -7.36
C GLN A 29 -27.94 -2.40 -6.32
N HIS A 30 -27.46 -2.76 -5.13
CA HIS A 30 -26.91 -1.80 -4.20
C HIS A 30 -25.83 -1.05 -4.97
N HIS A 31 -26.20 0.10 -5.54
CA HIS A 31 -25.28 1.07 -6.06
C HIS A 31 -24.40 1.49 -4.88
N GLN A 32 -23.29 0.77 -4.68
CA GLN A 32 -22.22 1.31 -3.87
C GLN A 32 -21.79 2.60 -4.59
N PRO A 33 -21.91 3.77 -3.93
CA PRO A 33 -21.46 5.01 -4.54
C PRO A 33 -19.99 4.80 -4.93
N LEU A 34 -19.65 5.15 -6.17
CA LEU A 34 -18.27 5.11 -6.64
C LEU A 34 -17.38 5.76 -5.58
N PRO A 35 -16.26 5.13 -5.19
CA PRO A 35 -15.44 5.67 -4.12
C PRO A 35 -15.03 7.09 -4.49
N LYS A 36 -15.18 8.02 -3.55
CA LYS A 36 -14.79 9.44 -3.71
C LYS A 36 -13.27 9.60 -3.88
N THR A 37 -12.53 8.49 -3.87
CA THR A 37 -11.08 8.37 -3.94
C THR A 37 -10.66 7.20 -4.84
N TRP A 38 -9.37 7.10 -5.13
CA TRP A 38 -8.80 6.10 -6.04
C TRP A 38 -8.92 4.63 -5.57
N SER A 39 -9.26 4.42 -4.30
CA SER A 39 -9.56 3.10 -3.71
C SER A 39 -10.86 3.18 -2.90
N SER A 40 -11.56 2.05 -2.77
CA SER A 40 -12.71 1.85 -1.88
C SER A 40 -12.30 1.41 -0.47
N GLN A 41 -11.04 1.05 -0.26
CA GLN A 41 -10.51 0.63 1.03
C GLN A 41 -10.43 1.82 2.02
N PRO A 42 -10.46 1.58 3.34
CA PRO A 42 -10.26 2.62 4.33
C PRO A 42 -8.81 3.14 4.29
N LEU A 43 -8.62 4.45 4.17
CA LEU A 43 -7.30 5.07 3.99
C LEU A 43 -7.05 6.21 4.99
N LEU A 44 -5.78 6.44 5.31
CA LEU A 44 -5.28 7.67 5.92
C LEU A 44 -4.46 8.46 4.90
N VAL A 45 -5.03 9.54 4.35
CA VAL A 45 -4.42 10.32 3.27
C VAL A 45 -3.89 11.66 3.77
N LYS A 46 -2.81 12.15 3.16
CA LYS A 46 -2.33 13.51 3.37
C LYS A 46 -3.20 14.47 2.54
N PRO A 47 -3.86 15.47 3.16
CA PRO A 47 -4.61 16.47 2.40
C PRO A 47 -3.67 17.27 1.49
N GLN A 48 -4.21 17.79 0.39
CA GLN A 48 -3.45 18.64 -0.52
C GLN A 48 -3.05 19.96 0.17
N GLY A 49 -1.81 20.42 -0.07
CA GLY A 49 -1.28 21.67 0.48
C GLY A 49 0.16 21.55 1.00
N ARG A 50 0.76 22.70 1.32
CA ARG A 50 2.12 22.76 1.89
C ARG A 50 2.08 22.27 3.34
N GLY A 51 2.56 21.05 3.56
CA GLY A 51 2.66 20.47 4.90
C GLY A 51 3.75 21.13 5.75
N SER A 52 3.57 21.11 7.07
CA SER A 52 4.63 21.48 8.01
C SER A 52 5.67 20.35 8.14
N ARG A 53 6.91 20.71 8.46
CA ARG A 53 7.95 19.73 8.80
C ARG A 53 7.66 19.07 10.15
N THR A 54 7.13 19.83 11.11
CA THR A 54 6.87 19.43 12.50
C THR A 54 5.45 18.91 12.74
N VAL A 55 4.51 19.23 11.85
CA VAL A 55 3.11 18.79 11.95
C VAL A 55 2.68 18.15 10.63
N LYS A 56 2.13 16.94 10.71
CA LYS A 56 1.62 16.17 9.58
C LYS A 56 0.11 16.10 9.69
N SER A 57 -0.60 16.50 8.64
CA SER A 57 -2.05 16.33 8.59
C SER A 57 -2.40 15.01 7.91
N LEU A 58 -3.33 14.26 8.49
CA LEU A 58 -3.92 13.08 7.89
C LEU A 58 -5.44 13.18 7.96
N LYS A 59 -6.11 12.67 6.92
CA LYS A 59 -7.56 12.60 6.81
C LYS A 59 -7.98 11.14 6.61
N PRO A 60 -8.94 10.61 7.37
CA PRO A 60 -9.54 9.32 7.08
C PRO A 60 -10.45 9.44 5.86
N VAL A 61 -10.42 8.41 5.03
CA VAL A 61 -11.23 8.27 3.82
C VAL A 61 -11.82 6.87 3.81
N ASN A 62 -13.08 6.74 3.37
CA ASN A 62 -13.86 5.50 3.43
C ASN A 62 -13.91 4.91 4.85
N LEU A 63 -13.82 5.78 5.86
CA LEU A 63 -13.77 5.44 7.27
C LEU A 63 -14.32 6.60 8.12
N SER A 64 -15.34 6.32 8.94
CA SER A 64 -15.98 7.30 9.83
C SER A 64 -15.34 7.36 11.21
N ALA A 65 -14.04 7.62 11.27
CA ALA A 65 -13.31 7.76 12.53
C ALA A 65 -13.38 9.20 13.07
N ASN A 66 -13.52 9.36 14.39
CA ASN A 66 -13.52 10.66 15.08
C ASN A 66 -12.17 10.98 15.79
N ARG A 67 -11.26 10.01 15.81
CA ARG A 67 -9.91 10.12 16.37
C ARG A 67 -8.93 9.22 15.63
N MET A 68 -7.64 9.55 15.72
CA MET A 68 -6.54 8.70 15.30
C MET A 68 -5.68 8.35 16.50
N ARG A 69 -5.10 7.15 16.51
CA ARG A 69 -4.08 6.73 17.49
C ARG A 69 -2.71 6.75 16.83
N VAL A 70 -1.74 7.34 17.51
CA VAL A 70 -0.36 7.46 17.05
C VAL A 70 0.54 6.62 17.94
N PHE A 71 1.42 5.84 17.32
CA PHE A 71 2.42 5.04 18.00
C PHE A 71 3.81 5.54 17.57
N PRO A 72 4.62 6.07 18.50
CA PRO A 72 5.96 6.56 18.20
C PRO A 72 6.94 5.40 17.98
N SER A 73 8.10 5.68 17.37
CA SER A 73 9.20 4.71 17.24
C SER A 73 9.82 4.27 18.58
N THR A 74 9.61 5.01 19.67
CA THR A 74 10.18 4.74 21.00
C THR A 74 9.56 3.51 21.66
N GLU A 75 10.29 2.84 22.54
CA GLU A 75 9.76 1.70 23.28
C GLU A 75 8.62 2.10 24.23
N PRO A 76 7.59 1.25 24.41
CA PRO A 76 6.57 1.46 25.42
C PRO A 76 7.19 1.51 26.83
N GLY A 77 7.34 2.71 27.40
CA GLY A 77 7.94 2.94 28.72
C GLY A 77 9.08 3.95 28.73
N GLU A 78 9.86 4.02 27.65
CA GLU A 78 10.98 4.98 27.49
C GLU A 78 10.53 6.30 26.83
N GLY A 79 9.39 6.84 27.28
CA GLY A 79 8.96 8.18 26.87
C GLY A 79 8.06 8.28 25.64
N GLY A 80 7.33 7.21 25.28
CA GLY A 80 6.29 7.33 24.24
C GLY A 80 5.17 6.31 24.33
N ALA A 81 4.25 6.47 25.28
CA ALA A 81 2.95 5.81 25.18
C ALA A 81 2.22 6.28 23.91
N SER A 82 1.50 5.36 23.24
CA SER A 82 0.61 5.75 22.14
C SER A 82 -0.38 6.79 22.60
N TRP A 83 -0.77 7.72 21.72
CA TRP A 83 -1.71 8.78 22.07
C TRP A 83 -2.80 8.94 21.03
N GLU A 84 -3.92 9.53 21.45
CA GLU A 84 -5.03 9.85 20.57
C GLU A 84 -4.94 11.31 20.11
N VAL A 85 -5.33 11.53 18.85
CA VAL A 85 -5.41 12.83 18.21
C VAL A 85 -6.82 12.97 17.66
N PRO A 86 -7.62 13.94 18.12
CA PRO A 86 -8.96 14.18 17.58
C PRO A 86 -8.87 14.71 16.15
N LEU A 87 -9.96 14.58 15.39
CA LEU A 87 -10.09 15.29 14.13
C LEU A 87 -10.54 16.74 14.36
N GLU A 88 -9.84 17.67 13.73
CA GLU A 88 -10.24 19.06 13.59
C GLU A 88 -10.87 19.24 12.20
N GLY A 89 -12.21 19.32 12.15
CA GLY A 89 -12.94 19.22 10.89
C GLY A 89 -12.83 17.80 10.32
N ASP A 90 -12.20 17.64 9.16
CA ASP A 90 -12.05 16.35 8.48
C ASP A 90 -10.61 15.78 8.54
N LYS A 91 -9.73 16.36 9.36
CA LYS A 91 -8.32 15.96 9.45
C LYS A 91 -7.78 15.99 10.87
N ALA A 92 -6.85 15.09 11.18
CA ALA A 92 -6.05 15.13 12.40
C ALA A 92 -4.71 15.84 12.12
N LYS A 93 -4.26 16.66 13.07
CA LYS A 93 -2.91 17.26 13.05
C LYS A 93 -2.00 16.48 13.98
N ILE A 94 -1.05 15.76 13.40
CA ILE A 94 -0.14 14.87 14.13
C ILE A 94 1.20 15.59 14.25
N ALA A 95 1.54 15.94 15.49
CA ALA A 95 2.86 16.42 15.86
C ALA A 95 3.57 15.33 16.66
N SER A 96 4.91 15.34 16.63
CA SER A 96 5.65 14.57 17.62
C SER A 96 5.43 15.18 19.01
N ARG A 97 5.20 14.34 20.03
CA ARG A 97 4.94 14.78 21.41
C ARG A 97 6.14 15.49 22.03
N ASP A 98 7.34 15.03 21.70
CA ASP A 98 8.57 15.74 22.00
C ASP A 98 9.17 16.21 20.68
N SER A 99 9.41 17.51 20.56
CA SER A 99 10.10 18.10 19.42
C SER A 99 11.43 17.41 19.08
N LYS A 100 12.05 16.69 20.01
CA LYS A 100 13.28 15.90 19.79
C LYS A 100 13.02 14.48 19.28
N GLN A 101 11.82 13.93 19.44
CA GLN A 101 11.45 12.61 18.92
C GLN A 101 11.09 12.71 17.44
N GLY A 102 11.94 12.18 16.55
CA GLY A 102 11.58 12.02 15.15
C GLY A 102 11.54 10.57 14.69
N GLY A 103 11.89 10.33 13.43
CA GLY A 103 11.74 9.01 12.83
C GLY A 103 10.30 8.68 12.44
N TYR A 104 10.01 7.39 12.32
CA TYR A 104 8.70 6.90 11.93
C TYR A 104 7.70 6.94 13.09
N HIS A 105 6.45 7.18 12.74
CA HIS A 105 5.31 7.12 13.64
C HIS A 105 4.19 6.40 12.91
N TRP A 106 3.65 5.36 13.53
CA TRP A 106 2.47 4.68 13.02
C TRP A 106 1.24 5.49 13.38
N VAL A 107 0.29 5.58 12.46
CA VAL A 107 -1.00 6.21 12.68
C VAL A 107 -2.08 5.23 12.30
N SER A 108 -3.04 5.01 13.19
CA SER A 108 -4.20 4.16 12.97
C SER A 108 -5.48 4.93 13.27
N ALA A 109 -6.53 4.65 12.50
CA ALA A 109 -7.88 5.11 12.78
C ALA A 109 -8.82 3.91 12.72
N ARG A 110 -9.79 3.90 13.64
CA ARG A 110 -10.75 2.81 13.80
C ARG A 110 -12.16 3.38 13.77
N ALA A 111 -13.06 2.70 13.09
CA ALA A 111 -14.49 2.93 13.15
C ALA A 111 -15.20 1.60 13.36
N GLU A 112 -16.28 1.61 14.12
CA GLU A 112 -17.10 0.44 14.40
C GLU A 112 -18.56 0.81 14.20
N SER A 113 -19.31 -0.06 13.53
CA SER A 113 -20.72 0.13 13.21
C SER A 113 -21.41 -1.23 13.20
N GLY A 114 -22.29 -1.48 14.18
CA GLY A 114 -22.85 -2.80 14.40
C GLY A 114 -21.74 -3.83 14.60
N ASN A 115 -21.76 -4.91 13.82
CA ASN A 115 -20.75 -5.97 13.90
C ASN A 115 -19.54 -5.75 12.99
N SER A 116 -19.44 -4.60 12.31
CA SER A 116 -18.33 -4.28 11.41
C SER A 116 -17.31 -3.37 12.07
N VAL A 117 -16.04 -3.76 12.02
CA VAL A 117 -14.89 -2.96 12.45
C VAL A 117 -14.02 -2.66 11.23
N ARG A 118 -13.75 -1.37 10.99
CA ARG A 118 -12.89 -0.91 9.90
C ARG A 118 -11.69 -0.17 10.47
N ILE A 119 -10.50 -0.52 9.97
CA ILE A 119 -9.23 0.05 10.41
C ILE A 119 -8.48 0.59 9.19
N ALA A 120 -8.00 1.82 9.28
CA ALA A 120 -7.04 2.39 8.34
C ALA A 120 -5.74 2.70 9.07
N SER A 121 -4.61 2.34 8.47
CA SER A 121 -3.30 2.58 9.05
C SER A 121 -2.29 3.09 8.03
N THR A 122 -1.33 3.89 8.49
CA THR A 122 -0.22 4.38 7.69
C THR A 122 0.98 4.68 8.59
N VAL A 123 2.12 5.00 8.00
CA VAL A 123 3.28 5.52 8.72
C VAL A 123 3.59 6.94 8.24
N THR A 124 3.96 7.81 9.17
CA THR A 124 4.50 9.13 8.87
C THR A 124 5.93 9.25 9.38
N TYR A 125 6.75 10.06 8.71
CA TYR A 125 8.15 10.27 9.09
C TYR A 125 8.37 11.74 9.48
N PHE A 126 9.01 11.94 10.63
CA PHE A 126 9.47 13.23 11.12
C PHE A 126 11.01 13.28 11.00
N SER A 127 11.53 14.40 10.49
CA SER A 127 12.94 14.55 10.13
C SER A 127 13.91 14.66 11.30
N ASN A 128 13.39 14.81 12.52
CA ASN A 128 14.25 14.86 13.70
C ASN A 128 14.87 13.47 13.93
N PRO A 129 16.05 13.39 14.57
CA PRO A 129 16.61 12.11 14.96
C PRO A 129 15.60 11.32 15.82
N GLY A 130 15.60 10.00 15.69
CA GLY A 130 14.71 9.14 16.45
C GLY A 130 15.16 7.69 16.42
N PRO A 131 14.64 6.86 17.33
CA PRO A 131 14.99 5.44 17.36
C PRO A 131 14.51 4.71 16.10
N ALA A 132 15.16 3.57 15.84
CA ALA A 132 14.71 2.68 14.78
C ALA A 132 13.27 2.19 15.08
N PRO A 133 12.41 2.03 14.06
CA PRO A 133 10.98 1.73 14.25
C PRO A 133 10.68 0.31 14.72
N ARG A 134 11.69 -0.45 15.19
CA ARG A 134 11.56 -1.89 15.50
C ARG A 134 10.54 -2.14 16.60
N ALA A 135 10.60 -1.36 17.68
CA ALA A 135 9.65 -1.49 18.79
C ALA A 135 8.22 -1.17 18.36
N MET A 136 8.04 -0.05 17.64
CA MET A 136 6.76 0.36 17.06
C MET A 136 6.16 -0.71 16.12
N LEU A 137 6.97 -1.35 15.28
CA LEU A 137 6.47 -2.40 14.38
C LEU A 137 6.02 -3.65 15.14
N LYS A 138 6.69 -4.00 16.25
CA LYS A 138 6.33 -5.16 17.08
C LYS A 138 5.05 -4.98 17.89
N GLN A 139 4.73 -3.75 18.27
CA GLN A 139 3.53 -3.45 19.07
C GLN A 139 2.24 -3.81 18.32
N ASN A 140 1.26 -4.38 19.02
CA ASN A 140 -0.09 -4.62 18.49
C ASN A 140 -0.88 -3.30 18.49
N LYS A 141 -1.46 -2.93 17.35
CA LYS A 141 -2.07 -1.60 17.14
C LYS A 141 -3.58 -1.65 16.96
N SER A 142 -4.09 -2.78 16.49
CA SER A 142 -5.51 -3.04 16.25
C SER A 142 -5.81 -4.53 16.29
N GLU A 143 -7.10 -4.89 16.25
CA GLU A 143 -7.56 -6.28 16.28
C GLU A 143 -7.09 -7.05 15.05
N LEU A 144 -7.32 -6.53 13.84
CA LEU A 144 -6.75 -7.05 12.60
C LEU A 144 -5.70 -6.05 12.10
N GLU A 145 -4.46 -6.49 11.89
CA GLU A 145 -3.34 -5.60 11.54
C GLU A 145 -2.55 -6.15 10.35
N ILE A 146 -2.39 -5.34 9.31
CA ILE A 146 -1.38 -5.54 8.27
C ILE A 146 -0.18 -4.66 8.63
N ARG A 147 0.98 -5.27 8.82
CA ARG A 147 2.22 -4.52 9.10
C ARG A 147 3.37 -4.90 8.17
N PRO A 148 4.18 -3.94 7.72
CA PRO A 148 5.47 -4.26 7.12
C PRO A 148 6.39 -4.85 8.20
N MET A 149 7.12 -5.91 7.88
CA MET A 149 8.12 -6.46 8.80
C MET A 149 9.33 -5.52 8.95
N ARG A 150 9.55 -4.69 7.94
CA ARG A 150 10.56 -3.62 7.93
C ARG A 150 10.06 -2.43 7.15
N LEU A 151 10.39 -1.24 7.63
CA LEU A 151 10.23 -0.01 6.86
C LEU A 151 11.50 0.28 6.07
N PRO A 152 11.41 0.99 4.93
CA PRO A 152 12.57 1.52 4.25
C PRO A 152 13.44 2.32 5.21
N ARG A 153 14.77 2.12 5.18
CA ARG A 153 15.70 2.87 6.06
C ARG A 153 15.78 4.33 5.66
N GLU A 154 16.44 5.14 6.48
CA GLU A 154 16.72 6.56 6.22
C GLU A 154 17.20 6.77 4.76
N HIS A 155 16.47 7.61 4.02
CA HIS A 155 16.58 7.88 2.57
C HIS A 155 16.10 6.81 1.58
N GLN A 156 15.70 5.63 2.03
CA GLN A 156 15.08 4.60 1.19
C GLN A 156 13.55 4.75 1.13
N ARG A 157 12.95 4.10 0.14
CA ARG A 157 11.51 4.08 -0.12
C ARG A 157 11.16 2.68 -0.62
N TYR A 158 9.90 2.29 -0.52
CA TYR A 158 9.41 1.21 -1.38
C TYR A 158 9.60 1.65 -2.83
N ARG A 159 10.17 0.78 -3.66
CA ARG A 159 10.36 1.05 -5.08
C ARG A 159 9.67 -0.01 -5.92
N ALA A 160 9.23 0.38 -7.11
CA ALA A 160 8.84 -0.58 -8.13
C ALA A 160 9.96 -1.61 -8.36
N ASP A 161 9.54 -2.83 -8.69
CA ASP A 161 10.38 -4.00 -8.96
C ASP A 161 11.17 -4.48 -7.73
N GLU A 162 10.84 -3.98 -6.52
CA GLU A 162 11.33 -4.52 -5.26
C GLU A 162 10.23 -5.31 -4.54
N THR A 163 10.62 -6.43 -3.94
CA THR A 163 9.75 -7.25 -3.09
C THR A 163 9.96 -6.94 -1.61
N TRP A 164 8.86 -6.75 -0.88
CA TRP A 164 8.90 -6.41 0.54
C TRP A 164 7.97 -7.32 1.37
N PRO A 165 8.44 -7.79 2.54
CA PRO A 165 7.67 -8.67 3.39
C PRO A 165 6.72 -7.88 4.31
N PHE A 166 5.49 -8.39 4.41
CA PHE A 166 4.44 -7.92 5.31
C PHE A 166 3.92 -9.10 6.13
N GLN A 167 3.18 -8.79 7.19
CA GLN A 167 2.55 -9.76 8.07
C GLN A 167 1.13 -9.32 8.41
N LEU A 168 0.19 -10.27 8.36
CA LEU A 168 -1.18 -10.14 8.82
C LEU A 168 -1.32 -10.78 10.21
N LEU A 169 -1.89 -10.04 11.15
CA LEU A 169 -2.12 -10.49 12.52
C LEU A 169 -3.57 -10.27 12.94
N TYR A 170 -4.11 -11.20 13.71
CA TYR A 170 -5.35 -11.05 14.45
C TYR A 170 -5.05 -11.17 15.95
N GLN A 171 -5.35 -10.11 16.70
CA GLN A 171 -5.06 -9.98 18.13
C GLN A 171 -3.58 -10.21 18.49
N GLY A 172 -2.68 -9.93 17.55
CA GLY A 172 -1.23 -10.15 17.70
C GLY A 172 -0.74 -11.51 17.22
N GLU A 173 -1.63 -12.43 16.91
CA GLU A 173 -1.29 -13.76 16.39
C GLU A 173 -1.32 -13.81 14.87
N PRO A 174 -0.44 -14.57 14.21
CA PRO A 174 -0.47 -14.77 12.76
C PRO A 174 -1.81 -15.29 12.26
N VAL A 175 -2.32 -14.69 11.17
CA VAL A 175 -3.45 -15.21 10.42
C VAL A 175 -2.94 -15.89 9.17
N THR A 176 -3.27 -17.16 8.98
CA THR A 176 -2.78 -17.99 7.87
C THR A 176 -3.83 -18.14 6.77
N ASP A 177 -3.40 -18.45 5.55
CA ASP A 177 -4.28 -18.74 4.39
C ASP A 177 -5.39 -17.68 4.18
N THR A 178 -5.04 -16.42 4.37
CA THR A 178 -5.96 -15.29 4.26
C THR A 178 -5.52 -14.39 3.12
N GLU A 179 -6.48 -14.00 2.28
CA GLU A 179 -6.24 -13.11 1.16
C GLU A 179 -5.94 -11.67 1.63
N VAL A 180 -4.89 -11.10 1.06
CA VAL A 180 -4.54 -9.68 1.18
C VAL A 180 -4.54 -9.06 -0.20
N THR A 181 -5.40 -8.09 -0.40
CA THR A 181 -5.51 -7.32 -1.64
C THR A 181 -4.50 -6.17 -1.65
N PHE A 182 -3.88 -5.93 -2.79
CA PHE A 182 -3.08 -4.74 -3.08
C PHE A 182 -3.79 -3.90 -4.13
N GLU A 183 -3.83 -2.60 -3.93
CA GLU A 183 -4.24 -1.62 -4.94
C GLU A 183 -3.23 -0.47 -4.98
N SER A 184 -2.80 -0.08 -6.18
CA SER A 184 -2.05 1.17 -6.39
C SER A 184 -2.94 2.28 -6.93
N ARG A 185 -2.55 3.53 -6.68
CA ARG A 185 -3.22 4.70 -7.25
C ARG A 185 -3.11 4.77 -8.77
N ASN A 186 -2.11 4.12 -9.36
CA ASN A 186 -1.92 4.04 -10.80
C ASN A 186 -2.74 2.90 -11.45
N GLY A 187 -3.42 2.06 -10.65
CA GLY A 187 -4.41 1.10 -11.13
C GLY A 187 -3.99 -0.37 -11.05
N SER A 188 -2.77 -0.69 -10.63
CA SER A 188 -2.36 -2.08 -10.42
C SER A 188 -3.11 -2.71 -9.24
N ARG A 189 -3.47 -3.99 -9.40
CA ARG A 189 -4.17 -4.78 -8.39
C ARG A 189 -3.60 -6.19 -8.33
N PHE A 190 -3.34 -6.68 -7.12
CA PHE A 190 -2.85 -8.03 -6.86
C PHE A 190 -3.56 -8.63 -5.65
N ILE A 191 -3.56 -9.96 -5.56
CA ILE A 191 -4.01 -10.71 -4.39
C ILE A 191 -2.85 -11.57 -3.93
N TYR A 192 -2.56 -11.52 -2.63
CA TYR A 192 -1.57 -12.35 -1.96
C TYR A 192 -2.28 -13.24 -0.94
N SER A 193 -1.69 -14.39 -0.61
CA SER A 193 -2.15 -15.22 0.52
C SER A 193 -1.06 -15.28 1.59
N THR A 194 -1.46 -15.23 2.85
CA THR A 194 -0.56 -15.32 4.00
C THR A 194 -0.11 -16.74 4.28
N ASP A 195 1.17 -16.94 4.57
CA ASP A 195 1.74 -18.24 4.94
C ASP A 195 1.39 -18.66 6.39
N ALA A 196 1.98 -19.77 6.86
CA ALA A 196 1.79 -20.30 8.22
C ALA A 196 2.26 -19.37 9.35
N SER A 197 3.09 -18.38 9.02
CA SER A 197 3.55 -17.32 9.94
C SER A 197 2.81 -16.00 9.74
N GLY A 198 1.74 -16.02 8.94
CA GLY A 198 0.94 -14.85 8.57
C GLY A 198 1.68 -13.88 7.66
N GLN A 199 2.80 -14.30 7.06
CA GLN A 199 3.63 -13.45 6.21
C GLN A 199 3.22 -13.55 4.74
N PHE A 200 3.44 -12.48 4.00
CA PHE A 200 3.28 -12.44 2.55
C PHE A 200 4.25 -11.42 1.93
N GLU A 201 4.65 -11.66 0.69
CA GLU A 201 5.59 -10.83 -0.04
C GLU A 201 4.87 -9.97 -1.09
N VAL A 202 5.09 -8.65 -1.03
CA VAL A 202 4.50 -7.70 -1.97
C VAL A 202 5.58 -7.24 -2.95
N GLU A 203 5.42 -7.60 -4.21
CA GLU A 203 6.19 -7.03 -5.32
C GLU A 203 5.51 -5.73 -5.76
N PHE A 204 6.24 -4.60 -5.67
CA PHE A 204 5.69 -3.31 -6.07
C PHE A 204 5.73 -3.16 -7.60
N PRO A 205 4.62 -2.78 -8.24
CA PRO A 205 4.54 -2.70 -9.70
C PRO A 205 5.29 -1.49 -10.27
N SER A 206 5.80 -1.64 -11.49
CA SER A 206 6.33 -0.54 -12.31
C SER A 206 5.23 0.13 -13.16
N ASP A 207 4.15 0.56 -12.51
CA ASP A 207 2.94 1.13 -13.13
C ASP A 207 3.00 2.65 -13.30
N PHE A 208 4.21 3.17 -13.44
CA PHE A 208 4.50 4.58 -13.51
C PHE A 208 4.36 5.07 -14.97
N PRO A 209 3.53 6.09 -15.29
CA PRO A 209 3.35 6.56 -16.67
C PRO A 209 4.68 6.96 -17.35
N GLU A 210 4.87 6.68 -18.63
CA GLU A 210 6.15 7.01 -19.27
C GLU A 210 6.46 8.52 -19.24
N VAL A 211 7.74 8.86 -19.08
CA VAL A 211 8.20 10.25 -19.15
C VAL A 211 8.51 10.56 -20.60
N ASN A 212 7.62 11.28 -21.29
CA ASN A 212 7.91 11.79 -22.63
C ASN A 212 9.10 12.76 -22.55
N THR A 213 10.25 12.31 -23.04
CA THR A 213 11.51 13.08 -23.05
C THR A 213 11.60 14.09 -24.19
N GLU A 214 10.63 14.11 -25.10
CA GLU A 214 10.60 14.99 -26.28
C GLU A 214 10.22 16.44 -25.95
N THR A 215 9.59 16.71 -24.81
CA THR A 215 9.33 18.09 -24.34
C THR A 215 10.53 18.67 -23.57
N LYS A 216 11.75 18.43 -24.04
CA LYS A 216 12.99 19.10 -23.57
C LYS A 216 13.23 20.40 -24.34
N GLY A 217 12.18 21.19 -24.56
CA GLY A 217 12.30 22.58 -24.97
C GLY A 217 12.53 23.46 -23.74
N ASN A 218 13.73 24.04 -23.62
CA ASN A 218 14.12 25.15 -22.74
C ASN A 218 13.53 25.20 -21.31
N GLY A 219 14.37 24.87 -20.33
CA GLY A 219 14.38 25.60 -19.05
C GLY A 219 13.46 25.12 -17.91
N GLY A 220 12.95 23.89 -17.94
CA GLY A 220 12.06 23.37 -16.89
C GLY A 220 12.52 22.05 -16.30
N HIS A 221 13.40 22.08 -15.31
CA HIS A 221 13.68 20.95 -14.43
C HIS A 221 12.42 20.51 -13.67
N ARG A 222 11.57 19.65 -14.26
CA ARG A 222 10.51 18.94 -13.51
C ARG A 222 11.13 17.81 -12.67
N HIS A 223 11.99 18.18 -11.71
CA HIS A 223 12.62 17.29 -10.72
C HIS A 223 11.67 16.89 -9.58
N GLY A 224 10.40 16.61 -9.90
CA GLY A 224 9.49 16.03 -8.92
C GLY A 224 9.72 14.52 -8.87
N ARG A 225 10.27 13.98 -7.76
CA ARG A 225 10.36 12.53 -7.57
C ARG A 225 8.96 11.94 -7.70
N ARG A 226 8.75 11.17 -8.77
CA ARG A 226 7.51 10.47 -9.05
C ARG A 226 7.21 9.53 -7.89
N LYS A 227 5.97 9.51 -7.44
CA LYS A 227 5.49 8.65 -6.36
C LYS A 227 4.07 8.21 -6.67
N SER A 228 3.72 7.03 -6.21
CA SER A 228 2.36 6.50 -6.25
C SER A 228 1.99 6.03 -4.85
N ASP A 229 0.71 6.12 -4.52
CA ASP A 229 0.18 5.63 -3.26
C ASP A 229 -0.29 4.18 -3.46
N PHE A 230 -0.23 3.36 -2.41
CA PHE A 230 -0.75 2.00 -2.41
C PHE A 230 -1.52 1.72 -1.13
N VAL A 231 -2.37 0.70 -1.17
CA VAL A 231 -3.05 0.13 -0.01
C VAL A 231 -2.99 -1.39 -0.06
N LEU A 232 -2.74 -1.99 1.09
CA LEU A 232 -2.96 -3.40 1.37
C LEU A 232 -4.22 -3.52 2.22
N ALA A 233 -5.13 -4.43 1.90
CA ALA A 233 -6.34 -4.65 2.68
C ALA A 233 -6.67 -6.13 2.83
N ALA A 234 -7.11 -6.50 4.04
CA ALA A 234 -7.50 -7.86 4.39
C ALA A 234 -8.82 -7.82 5.16
N GLN A 235 -9.62 -8.86 4.94
CA GLN A 235 -10.88 -9.07 5.65
C GLN A 235 -10.78 -10.33 6.48
N LEU A 236 -11.40 -10.32 7.66
CA LEU A 236 -11.48 -11.49 8.52
C LEU A 236 -12.85 -11.56 9.18
N GLU A 237 -13.47 -12.72 9.07
CA GLU A 237 -14.71 -13.07 9.75
C GLU A 237 -14.38 -13.78 11.06
N GLN A 238 -14.91 -13.29 12.18
CA GLN A 238 -14.72 -13.88 13.51
C GLN A 238 -16.05 -13.93 14.25
N GLY A 239 -16.72 -15.08 14.17
CA GLY A 239 -18.10 -15.23 14.62
C GLY A 239 -19.01 -14.31 13.82
N GLU A 240 -19.70 -13.39 14.50
CA GLU A 240 -20.54 -12.39 13.82
C GLU A 240 -19.78 -11.10 13.45
N ARG A 241 -18.49 -10.96 13.81
CA ARG A 241 -17.72 -9.74 13.56
C ARG A 241 -17.02 -9.77 12.21
N HIS A 242 -17.29 -8.72 11.43
CA HIS A 242 -16.68 -8.46 10.13
C HIS A 242 -15.54 -7.45 10.31
N LEU A 243 -14.28 -7.90 10.21
CA LEU A 243 -13.10 -7.06 10.34
C LEU A 243 -12.55 -6.70 8.96
N LEU A 244 -12.34 -5.42 8.70
CA LEU A 244 -11.60 -4.93 7.52
C LEU A 244 -10.45 -4.07 8.00
N SER A 245 -9.23 -4.47 7.67
CA SER A 245 -8.02 -3.70 8.00
C SER A 245 -7.26 -3.34 6.75
N ALA A 246 -6.82 -2.09 6.68
CA ALA A 246 -6.02 -1.58 5.58
C ALA A 246 -4.77 -0.84 6.06
N PHE A 247 -3.67 -1.05 5.34
CA PHE A 247 -2.42 -0.32 5.48
C PHE A 247 -2.09 0.40 4.18
N ASN A 248 -1.99 1.73 4.21
CA ASN A 248 -1.68 2.53 3.03
C ASN A 248 -0.39 3.32 3.18
N TYR A 249 0.39 3.40 2.10
CA TYR A 249 1.61 4.21 2.06
C TYR A 249 1.95 4.60 0.62
N HIS A 250 3.23 4.82 0.30
CA HIS A 250 3.67 5.21 -1.04
C HIS A 250 4.94 4.49 -1.47
N TYR A 251 5.10 4.35 -2.78
CA TYR A 251 6.29 3.82 -3.44
C TYR A 251 6.75 4.76 -4.57
N THR A 252 7.95 4.54 -5.07
CA THR A 252 8.57 5.34 -6.13
C THR A 252 9.04 4.45 -7.29
N PRO A 253 9.40 5.00 -8.45
CA PRO A 253 10.01 4.19 -9.51
C PRO A 253 11.25 3.43 -9.03
N GLY A 254 11.57 2.36 -9.74
CA GLY A 254 12.79 1.58 -9.53
C GLY A 254 14.04 2.45 -9.61
N ALA A 255 15.13 2.03 -8.96
CA ALA A 255 16.37 2.81 -8.86
C ALA A 255 17.04 3.12 -10.22
N TYR A 256 16.64 2.39 -11.27
CA TYR A 256 17.16 2.50 -12.63
C TYR A 256 16.11 2.93 -13.66
N ALA A 257 14.89 3.26 -13.24
CA ALA A 257 13.77 3.56 -14.15
C ALA A 257 14.05 4.72 -15.13
N ASP A 258 14.84 5.72 -14.71
CA ASP A 258 15.20 6.88 -15.54
C ASP A 258 16.62 6.79 -16.14
N LYS A 259 17.31 5.63 -16.00
CA LYS A 259 18.71 5.47 -16.43
C LYS A 259 18.78 4.75 -17.78
N ASN A 260 19.37 5.40 -18.76
CA ASN A 260 19.67 4.78 -20.05
C ASN A 260 21.00 4.01 -19.97
N LEU A 261 20.93 2.68 -19.88
CA LEU A 261 22.09 1.79 -19.79
C LEU A 261 22.95 1.85 -21.07
N SER A 262 22.34 1.97 -22.25
CA SER A 262 23.09 2.01 -23.52
C SER A 262 23.90 3.30 -23.66
N LEU A 263 23.36 4.44 -23.21
CA LEU A 263 24.11 5.69 -23.14
C LEU A 263 25.30 5.60 -22.18
N GLY A 264 25.11 4.93 -21.03
CA GLY A 264 26.19 4.70 -20.06
C GLY A 264 27.31 3.83 -20.62
N ILE A 265 26.97 2.75 -21.33
CA ILE A 265 27.93 1.89 -22.03
C ILE A 265 28.66 2.69 -23.12
N GLY A 266 27.93 3.48 -23.92
CA GLY A 266 28.53 4.32 -24.97
C GLY A 266 29.56 5.31 -24.43
N MET A 267 29.24 6.00 -23.33
CA MET A 267 30.17 6.92 -22.66
C MET A 267 31.39 6.20 -22.06
N ALA A 268 31.21 5.00 -21.49
CA ALA A 268 32.32 4.21 -20.95
C ALA A 268 33.29 3.78 -22.05
N VAL A 269 32.77 3.32 -23.19
CA VAL A 269 33.57 2.95 -24.37
C VAL A 269 34.33 4.17 -24.90
N LEU A 270 33.65 5.32 -25.06
CA LEU A 270 34.30 6.57 -25.48
C LEU A 270 35.41 7.01 -24.52
N GLY A 271 35.18 6.92 -23.21
CA GLY A 271 36.19 7.23 -22.20
C GLY A 271 37.42 6.31 -22.29
N MET A 272 37.21 5.01 -22.56
CA MET A 272 38.30 4.06 -22.75
C MET A 272 39.14 4.39 -24.00
N PHE A 273 38.49 4.77 -25.11
CA PHE A 273 39.19 5.23 -26.32
C PHE A 273 39.98 6.53 -26.09
N ALA A 274 39.43 7.48 -25.33
CA ALA A 274 40.12 8.73 -24.99
C ALA A 274 41.31 8.52 -24.03
N ALA A 275 41.22 7.54 -23.12
CA ALA A 275 42.28 7.24 -22.15
C ALA A 275 43.43 6.38 -22.73
N GLY A 276 43.17 5.59 -23.78
CA GLY A 276 44.18 4.73 -24.42
C GLY A 276 45.47 5.46 -24.85
N PRO A 277 45.39 6.63 -25.53
CA PRO A 277 46.56 7.42 -25.92
C PRO A 277 47.38 7.93 -24.73
N LEU A 278 46.73 8.30 -23.62
CA LEU A 278 47.39 8.85 -22.42
C LEU A 278 48.20 7.79 -21.67
N LEU A 279 47.75 6.53 -21.67
CA LEU A 279 48.47 5.41 -21.06
C LEU A 279 49.68 4.94 -21.89
N ARG A 280 49.67 5.21 -23.20
CA ARG A 280 50.76 4.81 -24.11
C ARG A 280 52.02 5.69 -23.96
N ASN A 281 51.87 6.93 -23.51
CA ASN A 281 53.00 7.85 -23.33
C ASN A 281 53.78 7.62 -22.02
N LYS A 282 53.18 7.03 -20.98
CA LYS A 282 53.89 6.73 -19.71
C LYS A 282 54.93 5.60 -19.79
N LYS A 283 54.93 4.79 -20.85
CA LYS A 283 55.94 3.72 -21.04
C LYS A 283 57.23 4.19 -21.71
N LYS A 284 57.28 5.41 -22.25
CA LYS A 284 58.50 5.94 -22.88
C LYS A 284 59.46 6.58 -21.86
N ASP A 285 58.96 7.08 -20.74
CA ASP A 285 59.81 7.75 -19.73
C ASP A 285 60.54 6.78 -18.78
N LYS A 286 60.14 5.50 -18.69
CA LYS A 286 60.80 4.50 -17.82
C LYS A 286 61.93 3.72 -18.46
N LYS A 287 62.31 4.01 -19.71
CA LYS A 287 63.38 3.30 -20.44
C LYS A 287 64.68 4.09 -20.60
N GLY A 288 64.77 5.27 -19.98
CA GLY A 288 65.96 6.14 -20.00
C GLY A 288 66.81 6.12 -18.73
N GLU A 289 66.46 5.31 -17.72
CA GLU A 289 67.08 5.38 -16.38
C GLU A 289 67.58 3.99 -15.93
N GLN A 290 68.29 3.29 -16.82
CA GLN A 290 69.25 2.23 -16.49
C GLN A 290 70.31 2.21 -17.60
N SER A 291 71.28 3.12 -17.49
CA SER A 291 72.61 3.02 -18.10
C SER A 291 73.65 3.25 -17.02
#